data_AF-A0A420J6Y9-F1
#
_entry.id   AF-A0A420J6Y9-F1
#
_cell.length_a   1.000
_cell.length_b   1.000
_cell.length_c   1.000
_cell.angle_alpha   90.00
_cell.angle_beta   90.00
_cell.angle_gamma   90.00
#
_symmetry.space_group_name_H-M   'P 1'
#
loop_
_entity.id
_entity.type
_entity.pdbx_description
1 polymer ?
#
loop_
_entity_poly.entity_id
_entity_poly.type
_entity_poly.pdbx_seq_one_letter_code
_entity_poly.pdbx_strand_id
1 'polypeptide(L)'
;MHLSLLTIAIVSLQVQAFKDTSPFLLFSSSLSNSIKQFPKEQIASRDRVLKTTELFLSECPSDAYLILLQPSISASQLSNKSSQIRQLSKNNHVKTQLSVRDTVGLKIEDGVRILRYLETNCGSKGVVGWPLDDIMGQKEPGKSLTVLNKLEENEIISDNSPVYDNLKSFMKLANYTLILVTTPKSAQETVLPIDEFQNMPSHIELRRGLTARGHVISSNADLRPLFEKYQFFNPGLFAGIMISIILLSILSIGIRAISSLEVSYSAFEKEMGPEKQKIQ
;
A
#
# COMPACT_ATOMS: atom_id res chain seq x y z
N MET A 1 28.18 15.19 -38.98
CA MET A 1 26.77 14.72 -38.96
C MET A 1 26.40 14.39 -37.52
N HIS A 2 25.33 15.00 -37.03
CA HIS A 2 24.92 14.99 -35.61
C HIS A 2 24.66 13.59 -35.06
N LEU A 3 25.36 13.22 -33.99
CA LEU A 3 25.09 12.04 -33.19
C LEU A 3 23.88 12.36 -32.29
N SER A 4 22.69 11.92 -32.71
CA SER A 4 21.45 12.08 -31.95
C SER A 4 21.44 11.12 -30.76
N LEU A 5 21.40 11.71 -29.56
CA LEU A 5 21.19 11.08 -28.26
C LEU A 5 19.89 10.24 -28.25
N LEU A 6 20.02 8.92 -28.08
CA LEU A 6 18.91 8.03 -27.77
C LEU A 6 18.56 8.18 -26.28
N THR A 7 17.48 8.92 -26.01
CA THR A 7 16.88 9.07 -24.68
C THR A 7 16.17 7.78 -24.28
N ILE A 8 16.75 7.05 -23.33
CA ILE A 8 16.08 5.90 -22.70
C ILE A 8 15.04 6.46 -21.73
N ALA A 9 13.77 6.47 -22.14
CA ALA A 9 12.65 6.78 -21.26
C ALA A 9 12.42 5.62 -20.29
N ILE A 10 12.91 5.76 -19.06
CA ILE A 10 12.60 4.84 -17.96
C ILE A 10 11.13 5.04 -17.60
N VAL A 11 10.26 4.12 -18.01
CA VAL A 11 8.88 4.04 -17.51
C VAL A 11 8.98 3.59 -16.06
N SER A 12 8.90 4.55 -15.13
CA SER A 12 8.71 4.26 -13.72
C SER A 12 7.30 3.73 -13.51
N LEU A 13 7.13 2.40 -13.60
CA LEU A 13 5.95 1.77 -13.03
C LEU A 13 6.00 2.05 -11.52
N GLN A 14 5.19 3.01 -11.08
CA GLN A 14 4.90 3.23 -9.66
C GLN A 14 4.16 1.97 -9.19
N VAL A 15 4.90 0.99 -8.68
CA VAL A 15 4.33 -0.19 -8.04
C VAL A 15 3.61 0.29 -6.77
N GLN A 16 2.29 0.44 -6.82
CA GLN A 16 1.44 0.66 -5.65
C GLN A 16 1.29 -0.65 -4.86
N ALA A 17 2.39 -1.08 -4.23
CA ALA A 17 2.48 -2.34 -3.48
C ALA A 17 1.70 -2.35 -2.14
N PHE A 18 1.22 -1.19 -1.66
CA PHE A 18 0.71 -1.02 -0.29
C PHE A 18 -0.71 -0.42 -0.23
N LYS A 19 -1.55 -0.69 -1.24
CA LYS A 19 -2.93 -0.18 -1.26
C LYS A 19 -3.85 -0.95 -0.30
N ASP A 20 -3.59 -2.25 -0.13
CA ASP A 20 -4.38 -3.17 0.70
C ASP A 20 -3.76 -3.37 2.11
N THR A 21 -2.89 -2.46 2.53
CA THR A 21 -2.28 -2.47 3.86
C THR A 21 -2.80 -1.34 4.72
N SER A 22 -2.81 -1.58 6.04
CA SER A 22 -3.24 -0.60 7.01
C SER A 22 -2.31 -0.60 8.23
N PRO A 23 -2.09 0.56 8.87
CA PRO A 23 -1.20 0.65 10.02
C PRO A 23 -1.81 0.03 11.27
N PHE A 24 -0.97 -0.58 12.11
CA PHE A 24 -1.36 -1.04 13.43
C PHE A 24 -0.50 -0.35 14.48
N LEU A 25 -1.14 0.22 15.50
CA LEU A 25 -0.42 0.88 16.60
C LEU A 25 -0.86 0.34 17.94
N LEU A 26 0.09 0.26 18.87
CA LEU A 26 -0.15 -0.03 20.26
C LEU A 26 0.75 0.86 21.12
N PHE A 27 0.16 1.51 22.11
CA PHE A 27 0.85 2.32 23.10
C PHE A 27 0.51 1.82 24.49
N SER A 28 1.48 1.81 25.39
CA SER A 28 1.25 1.47 26.79
C SER A 28 2.08 2.32 27.73
N SER A 29 1.50 2.64 28.89
CA SER A 29 2.19 3.36 29.97
C SER A 29 3.07 2.46 30.85
N SER A 30 2.94 1.14 30.73
CA SER A 30 3.77 0.17 31.44
C SER A 30 4.94 -0.33 30.59
N LEU A 31 6.04 -0.69 31.27
CA LEU A 31 7.15 -1.39 30.64
C LEU A 31 6.79 -2.88 30.55
N SER A 32 6.94 -3.48 29.37
CA SER A 32 6.91 -4.92 29.21
C SER A 32 8.21 -5.40 28.56
N ASN A 33 8.68 -6.58 28.97
CA ASN A 33 9.86 -7.19 28.38
C ASN A 33 9.56 -7.81 26.99
N SER A 34 8.28 -8.04 26.68
CA SER A 34 7.81 -8.63 25.42
C SER A 34 8.00 -7.72 24.20
N ILE A 35 8.39 -6.45 24.39
CA ILE A 35 8.70 -5.49 23.31
C ILE A 35 9.78 -6.03 22.36
N LYS A 36 10.73 -6.81 22.87
CA LYS A 36 11.83 -7.38 22.07
C LYS A 36 11.34 -8.35 20.99
N GLN A 37 10.15 -8.94 21.16
CA GLN A 37 9.56 -9.90 20.23
C GLN A 37 8.69 -9.24 19.16
N PHE A 38 8.51 -7.91 19.19
CA PHE A 38 7.73 -7.23 18.16
C PHE A 38 8.45 -7.13 16.83
N PRO A 39 7.70 -7.27 15.72
CA PRO A 39 8.26 -7.07 14.41
C PRO A 39 8.81 -5.64 14.29
N LYS A 40 10.11 -5.54 14.01
CA LYS A 40 10.77 -4.27 13.64
C LYS A 40 10.59 -3.97 12.14
N GLU A 41 10.03 -4.93 11.42
CA GLU A 41 9.76 -4.85 9.99
C GLU A 41 8.66 -3.81 9.72
N GLN A 42 8.80 -3.06 8.62
CA GLN A 42 7.78 -2.07 8.22
C GLN A 42 6.48 -2.72 7.75
N ILE A 43 6.55 -3.99 7.33
CA ILE A 43 5.44 -4.77 6.79
C ILE A 43 5.29 -6.05 7.61
N ALA A 44 4.06 -6.38 8.00
CA ALA A 44 3.75 -7.64 8.68
C ALA A 44 2.41 -8.22 8.24
N SER A 45 2.23 -9.53 8.42
CA SER A 45 0.94 -10.18 8.24
C SER A 45 0.04 -9.99 9.45
N ARG A 46 -1.28 -9.98 9.24
CA ARG A 46 -2.28 -9.95 10.31
C ARG A 46 -1.97 -10.95 11.44
N ASP A 47 -1.71 -12.20 11.10
CA ASP A 47 -1.53 -13.26 12.11
C ASP A 47 -0.27 -13.03 12.95
N ARG A 48 0.79 -12.46 12.37
CA ARG A 48 2.01 -12.12 13.11
C ARG A 48 1.75 -10.95 14.06
N VAL A 49 1.07 -9.90 13.60
CA VAL A 49 0.71 -8.75 14.45
C VAL A 49 -0.16 -9.20 15.62
N LEU A 50 -1.24 -9.95 15.35
CA LEU A 50 -2.15 -10.41 16.41
C LEU A 50 -1.47 -11.34 17.41
N LYS A 51 -0.66 -12.30 16.95
CA LYS A 51 0.06 -13.21 17.86
C LYS A 51 1.01 -12.44 18.77
N THR A 52 1.72 -11.46 18.24
CA THR A 52 2.62 -10.63 19.05
C THR A 52 1.86 -9.72 20.00
N THR A 53 0.72 -9.15 19.58
CA THR A 53 -0.18 -8.40 20.48
C THR A 53 -0.71 -9.28 21.61
N GLU A 54 -1.16 -10.50 21.32
CA GLU A 54 -1.60 -11.47 22.34
C GLU A 54 -0.47 -11.79 23.33
N LEU A 55 0.77 -12.00 22.85
CA LEU A 55 1.95 -12.21 23.72
C LEU A 55 2.30 -11.00 24.60
N PHE A 56 2.02 -9.78 24.15
CA PHE A 56 2.20 -8.59 24.99
C PHE A 56 1.11 -8.49 26.05
N LEU A 57 -0.13 -8.80 25.67
CA LEU A 57 -1.29 -8.71 26.56
C LEU A 57 -1.38 -9.89 27.53
N SER A 58 -0.60 -10.97 27.34
CA SER A 58 -0.60 -12.11 28.25
C SER A 58 -0.14 -11.76 29.67
N GLU A 59 0.72 -10.74 29.81
CA GLU A 59 1.18 -10.20 31.10
C GLU A 59 0.15 -9.26 31.76
N CYS A 60 -0.95 -8.95 31.06
CA CYS A 60 -1.99 -8.01 31.49
C CYS A 60 -1.43 -6.70 32.08
N PRO A 61 -0.61 -5.95 31.31
CA PRO A 61 0.27 -4.93 31.86
C PRO A 61 -0.45 -3.60 32.16
N SER A 62 -1.78 -3.53 32.06
CA SER A 62 -2.57 -2.31 32.28
C SER A 62 -3.91 -2.60 32.95
N ASP A 63 -4.42 -1.60 33.67
CA ASP A 63 -5.74 -1.69 34.32
C ASP A 63 -6.87 -1.21 33.40
N ALA A 64 -6.52 -0.46 32.35
CA ALA A 64 -7.44 0.06 31.36
C ALA A 64 -6.91 -0.17 29.94
N TYR A 65 -7.76 -0.71 29.08
CA TYR A 65 -7.47 -1.01 27.69
C TYR A 65 -8.45 -0.24 26.81
N LEU A 66 -7.96 0.51 25.83
CA LEU A 66 -8.79 1.19 24.85
C LEU A 66 -8.45 0.66 23.46
N ILE A 67 -9.43 0.04 22.80
CA ILE A 67 -9.32 -0.50 21.45
C ILE A 67 -10.12 0.42 20.52
N LEU A 68 -9.40 1.09 19.63
CA LEU A 68 -9.98 1.96 18.61
C LEU A 68 -9.97 1.23 17.27
N LEU A 69 -11.15 1.13 16.65
CA LEU A 69 -11.34 0.56 15.33
C LEU A 69 -11.53 1.71 14.35
N GLN A 70 -10.51 2.00 13.55
CA GLN A 70 -10.59 3.06 12.55
C GLN A 70 -10.64 2.51 11.12
N PRO A 71 -11.75 2.73 10.40
CA PRO A 71 -11.85 2.32 9.02
C PRO A 71 -11.07 3.24 8.07
N SER A 72 -10.66 2.67 6.94
CA SER A 72 -10.26 3.40 5.74
C SER A 72 -9.03 4.33 5.86
N ILE A 73 -7.99 3.94 6.61
CA ILE A 73 -6.78 4.76 6.82
C ILE A 73 -5.53 4.07 6.27
N SER A 74 -4.72 4.84 5.53
CA SER A 74 -3.41 4.39 5.05
C SER A 74 -2.26 4.82 5.97
N ALA A 75 -1.14 4.13 5.88
CA ALA A 75 0.08 4.49 6.60
C ALA A 75 0.57 5.92 6.27
N SER A 76 0.38 6.37 5.03
CA SER A 76 0.77 7.73 4.61
C SER A 76 -0.10 8.81 5.25
N GLN A 77 -1.41 8.57 5.38
CA GLN A 77 -2.32 9.49 6.07
C GLN A 77 -2.00 9.58 7.56
N LEU A 78 -1.75 8.45 8.20
CA LEU A 78 -1.37 8.40 9.62
C LEU A 78 0.01 9.04 9.88
N SER A 79 0.94 8.91 8.93
CA SER A 79 2.30 9.48 9.02
C SER A 79 2.34 10.99 8.75
N ASN A 80 1.31 11.60 8.17
CA ASN A 80 1.35 13.03 7.86
C ASN A 80 1.39 13.86 9.14
N LYS A 81 2.06 15.02 9.10
CA LYS A 81 2.54 15.79 10.27
C LYS A 81 1.47 16.25 11.27
N SER A 82 0.17 16.13 10.97
CA SER A 82 -0.96 16.58 11.79
C SER A 82 -1.69 15.50 12.58
N SER A 83 -1.34 14.21 12.48
CA SER A 83 -2.13 13.20 13.20
C SER A 83 -2.02 13.36 14.72
N GLN A 84 -3.17 13.56 15.37
CA GLN A 84 -3.33 13.60 16.83
C GLN A 84 -2.59 12.43 17.50
N ILE A 85 -2.64 11.25 16.89
CA ILE A 85 -1.93 10.03 17.31
C ILE A 85 -0.41 10.23 17.48
N ARG A 86 0.24 11.03 16.62
CA ARG A 86 1.67 11.30 16.75
C ARG A 86 1.98 12.26 17.89
N GLN A 87 1.03 13.10 18.29
CA GLN A 87 1.14 13.88 19.52
C GLN A 87 1.02 12.96 20.74
N LEU A 88 0.07 12.02 20.69
CA LEU A 88 -0.13 11.03 21.75
C LEU A 88 1.10 10.13 21.92
N SER A 89 1.77 9.72 20.84
CA SER A 89 2.98 8.91 20.90
C SER A 89 4.17 9.63 21.54
N LYS A 90 4.18 10.97 21.55
CA LYS A 90 5.25 11.78 22.16
C LYS A 90 5.03 12.04 23.65
N ASN A 91 3.92 11.56 24.21
CA ASN A 91 3.62 11.77 25.62
C ASN A 91 4.62 11.01 26.51
N ASN A 92 5.20 11.68 27.50
CA ASN A 92 6.18 11.10 28.43
C ASN A 92 5.63 9.93 29.26
N HIS A 93 4.31 9.79 29.35
CA HIS A 93 3.67 8.65 30.02
C HIS A 93 3.70 7.36 29.21
N VAL A 94 3.96 7.43 27.89
CA VAL A 94 4.07 6.24 27.04
C VAL A 94 5.47 5.66 27.22
N LYS A 95 5.55 4.49 27.85
CA LYS A 95 6.83 3.78 28.06
C LYS A 95 7.08 2.74 26.98
N THR A 96 6.01 2.18 26.43
CA THR A 96 6.06 1.16 25.40
C THR A 96 5.28 1.63 24.18
N GLN A 97 5.96 1.66 23.03
CA GLN A 97 5.35 1.97 21.74
C GLN A 97 5.66 0.88 20.74
N LEU A 98 4.60 0.44 20.05
CA LEU A 98 4.63 -0.63 19.08
C LEU A 98 3.87 -0.13 17.85
N SER A 99 4.54 -0.14 16.70
CA SER A 99 3.99 0.41 15.47
C SER A 99 4.41 -0.44 14.30
N VAL A 100 3.42 -0.96 13.57
CA VAL A 100 3.63 -1.63 12.29
C VAL A 100 2.99 -0.74 11.24
N ARG A 101 3.83 -0.28 10.31
CA ARG A 101 3.42 0.70 9.30
C ARG A 101 2.41 0.11 8.32
N ASP A 102 2.68 -1.09 7.81
CA ASP A 102 1.89 -1.74 6.77
C ASP A 102 1.52 -3.17 7.18
N THR A 103 0.29 -3.35 7.68
CA THR A 103 -0.23 -4.68 8.00
C THR A 103 -1.15 -5.18 6.89
N VAL A 104 -0.86 -6.38 6.38
CA VAL A 104 -1.66 -7.01 5.32
C VAL A 104 -2.85 -7.74 5.95
N GLY A 105 -4.05 -7.41 5.49
CA GLY A 105 -5.28 -8.15 5.77
C GLY A 105 -5.88 -7.94 7.16
N LEU A 106 -5.51 -6.85 7.86
CA LEU A 106 -6.14 -6.47 9.13
C LEU A 106 -7.62 -6.13 8.91
N LYS A 107 -8.48 -6.50 9.85
CA LYS A 107 -9.93 -6.27 9.79
C LYS A 107 -10.47 -5.65 11.07
N ILE A 108 -11.66 -5.07 11.00
CA ILE A 108 -12.35 -4.51 12.17
C ILE A 108 -12.64 -5.60 13.22
N GLU A 109 -12.97 -6.81 12.77
CA GLU A 109 -13.22 -7.96 13.64
C GLU A 109 -12.02 -8.35 14.52
N ASP A 110 -10.80 -7.98 14.12
CA ASP A 110 -9.59 -8.27 14.88
C ASP A 110 -9.58 -7.50 16.23
N GLY A 111 -10.18 -6.32 16.31
CA GLY A 111 -10.32 -5.63 17.60
C GLY A 111 -11.30 -6.33 18.55
N VAL A 112 -12.36 -6.96 18.02
CA VAL A 112 -13.28 -7.80 18.81
C VAL A 112 -12.57 -9.07 19.32
N ARG A 113 -11.66 -9.63 18.51
CA ARG A 113 -10.81 -10.74 18.93
C ARG A 113 -9.90 -10.34 20.09
N ILE A 114 -9.26 -9.18 20.02
CA ILE A 114 -8.40 -8.65 21.10
C ILE A 114 -9.22 -8.39 22.37
N LEU A 115 -10.43 -7.82 22.23
CA LEU A 115 -11.35 -7.63 23.36
C LEU A 115 -11.64 -8.96 24.07
N ARG A 116 -12.05 -9.99 23.32
CA ARG A 116 -12.34 -11.32 23.89
C ARG A 116 -11.12 -11.96 24.55
N TYR A 117 -9.92 -11.74 23.99
CA TYR A 117 -8.67 -12.20 24.58
C TYR A 117 -8.44 -11.56 25.96
N LEU A 118 -8.66 -10.25 26.09
CA LEU A 118 -8.52 -9.53 27.36
C LEU A 118 -9.55 -9.96 28.40
N GLU A 119 -10.81 -10.18 27.98
CA GLU A 119 -11.86 -10.67 28.88
C GLU A 119 -11.50 -12.06 29.44
N THR A 120 -10.98 -12.93 28.59
CA THR A 120 -10.66 -14.32 28.95
C THR A 120 -9.37 -14.43 29.76
N ASN A 121 -8.31 -13.75 29.33
CA ASN A 121 -6.97 -13.90 29.91
C ASN A 121 -6.72 -12.93 31.08
N CYS A 122 -7.24 -11.71 31.00
CA CYS A 122 -7.02 -10.66 32.00
C CYS A 122 -8.23 -10.42 32.91
N GLY A 123 -9.33 -11.15 32.71
CA GLY A 123 -10.57 -10.96 33.47
C GLY A 123 -11.16 -9.56 33.30
N SER A 124 -10.89 -8.91 32.16
CA SER A 124 -11.34 -7.54 31.93
C SER A 124 -12.84 -7.48 31.67
N LYS A 125 -13.48 -6.37 32.05
CA LYS A 125 -14.86 -6.08 31.67
C LYS A 125 -14.87 -5.37 30.32
N GLY A 126 -15.38 -6.02 29.29
CA GLY A 126 -15.58 -5.42 27.99
C GLY A 126 -16.77 -4.48 27.96
N VAL A 127 -16.56 -3.27 27.46
CA VAL A 127 -17.60 -2.27 27.20
C VAL A 127 -17.43 -1.77 25.78
N VAL A 128 -18.54 -1.59 25.07
CA VAL A 128 -18.56 -1.09 23.69
C VAL A 128 -19.20 0.30 23.67
N GLY A 129 -18.56 1.25 22.99
CA GLY A 129 -19.11 2.59 22.78
C GLY A 129 -18.53 3.67 23.69
N TRP A 130 -19.06 4.88 23.56
CA TRP A 130 -18.65 6.14 24.18
C TRP A 130 -19.88 6.84 24.78
N PRO A 131 -19.75 7.75 25.78
CA PRO A 131 -18.55 8.46 26.23
C PRO A 131 -17.73 7.75 27.31
N LEU A 132 -16.43 8.05 27.35
CA LEU A 132 -15.46 7.37 28.20
C LEU A 132 -15.64 7.67 29.70
N ASP A 133 -16.09 8.88 30.05
CA ASP A 133 -16.29 9.31 31.44
C ASP A 133 -17.37 8.47 32.15
N ASP A 134 -18.47 8.16 31.47
CA ASP A 134 -19.52 7.27 31.98
C ASP A 134 -19.02 5.83 32.14
N ILE A 135 -18.16 5.38 31.22
CA ILE A 135 -17.65 4.01 31.19
C ILE A 135 -16.58 3.79 32.26
N MET A 136 -15.78 4.80 32.57
CA MET A 136 -14.83 4.75 33.67
C MET A 136 -15.53 4.57 35.03
N GLY A 137 -16.75 5.10 35.18
CA GLY A 137 -17.60 4.87 36.36
C GLY A 137 -18.05 3.42 36.52
N GLN A 138 -18.02 2.61 35.45
CA GLN A 138 -18.37 1.18 35.47
C GLN A 138 -17.19 0.26 35.83
N LYS A 139 -16.01 0.85 36.11
CA LYS A 139 -14.83 0.08 36.52
C LYS A 139 -15.07 -0.55 37.89
N GLU A 140 -15.12 -1.87 37.91
CA GLU A 140 -15.20 -2.64 39.16
C GLU A 140 -13.82 -2.67 39.85
N PRO A 141 -13.77 -2.55 41.19
CA PRO A 141 -12.51 -2.62 41.93
C PRO A 141 -11.87 -4.00 41.74
N GLY A 142 -10.59 -4.01 41.36
CA GLY A 142 -9.83 -5.25 41.12
C GLY A 142 -10.02 -5.89 39.75
N LYS A 143 -10.87 -5.34 38.88
CA LYS A 143 -10.98 -5.77 37.47
C LYS A 143 -10.43 -4.73 36.51
N SER A 144 -9.80 -5.19 35.45
CA SER A 144 -9.38 -4.33 34.35
C SER A 144 -10.59 -3.96 33.47
N LEU A 145 -10.56 -2.80 32.85
CA LEU A 145 -11.62 -2.31 31.96
C LEU A 145 -11.12 -2.32 30.53
N THR A 146 -11.89 -2.88 29.59
CA THR A 146 -11.59 -2.82 28.16
C THR A 146 -12.70 -2.11 27.42
N VAL A 147 -12.37 -1.01 26.75
CA VAL A 147 -13.32 -0.22 25.95
C VAL A 147 -13.04 -0.46 24.48
N LEU A 148 -14.02 -0.94 23.73
CA LEU A 148 -13.96 -1.07 22.28
C LEU A 148 -14.80 0.05 21.65
N ASN A 149 -14.18 0.86 20.79
CA ASN A 149 -14.89 1.87 20.04
C ASN A 149 -14.65 1.76 18.54
N LYS A 150 -15.74 1.87 17.79
CA LYS A 150 -15.70 1.99 16.34
C LYS A 150 -15.87 3.45 15.96
N LEU A 151 -14.90 3.94 15.21
CA LEU A 151 -14.82 5.32 14.79
C LEU A 151 -15.33 5.48 13.37
N GLU A 152 -15.76 6.69 13.05
CA GLU A 152 -16.10 7.08 11.69
C GLU A 152 -14.85 7.27 10.83
N GLU A 153 -15.03 7.33 9.51
CA GLU A 153 -13.92 7.53 8.58
C GLU A 153 -13.19 8.85 8.87
N ASN A 154 -11.86 8.80 8.90
CA ASN A 154 -10.97 9.94 9.17
C ASN A 154 -11.14 10.63 10.53
N GLU A 155 -11.93 10.08 11.46
CA GLU A 155 -12.25 10.75 12.73
C GLU A 155 -11.01 11.02 13.61
N ILE A 156 -10.06 10.09 13.72
CA ILE A 156 -8.79 10.30 14.46
C ILE A 156 -7.81 11.22 13.72
N ILE A 157 -7.96 11.36 12.40
CA ILE A 157 -7.04 12.15 11.57
C ILE A 157 -7.50 13.62 11.55
N SER A 158 -8.78 13.86 11.79
CA SER A 158 -9.37 15.19 11.83
C SER A 158 -8.94 15.96 13.08
N ASP A 159 -8.36 17.14 12.89
CA ASP A 159 -7.85 17.99 13.96
C ASP A 159 -8.94 18.42 14.97
N ASN A 160 -10.21 18.47 14.56
CA ASN A 160 -11.35 18.93 15.36
C ASN A 160 -12.18 17.79 15.99
N SER A 161 -11.60 16.59 16.08
CA SER A 161 -12.33 15.44 16.58
C SER A 161 -12.51 15.43 18.10
N PRO A 162 -13.74 15.21 18.63
CA PRO A 162 -13.98 15.02 20.07
C PRO A 162 -13.29 13.75 20.60
N VAL A 163 -12.82 12.87 19.71
CA VAL A 163 -12.08 11.65 20.06
C VAL A 163 -10.75 11.97 20.72
N TYR A 164 -10.10 13.08 20.33
CA TYR A 164 -8.81 13.46 20.90
C TYR A 164 -8.87 13.83 22.36
N ASP A 165 -9.87 14.64 22.75
CA ASP A 165 -10.01 15.10 24.13
C ASP A 165 -10.29 13.93 25.08
N ASN A 166 -11.11 13.00 24.63
CA ASN A 166 -11.37 11.75 25.34
C ASN A 166 -10.14 10.84 25.41
N LEU A 167 -9.34 10.76 24.35
CA LEU A 167 -8.06 10.04 24.38
C LEU A 167 -7.09 10.67 25.38
N LYS A 168 -7.05 12.00 25.43
CA LYS A 168 -6.22 12.73 26.41
C LYS A 168 -6.70 12.48 27.84
N SER A 169 -8.01 12.42 28.07
CA SER A 169 -8.58 12.04 29.36
C SER A 169 -8.23 10.59 29.74
N PHE A 170 -8.33 9.65 28.81
CA PHE A 170 -7.92 8.26 29.01
C PHE A 170 -6.44 8.16 29.43
N MET A 171 -5.56 8.92 28.75
CA MET A 171 -4.12 8.86 29.02
C MET A 171 -3.69 9.49 30.35
N LYS A 172 -4.60 10.17 31.07
CA LYS A 172 -4.34 10.60 32.45
C LYS A 172 -4.40 9.42 33.44
N LEU A 173 -4.93 8.27 33.01
CA LEU A 173 -4.87 7.03 33.81
C LEU A 173 -3.41 6.63 34.03
N ALA A 174 -3.09 6.14 35.22
CA ALA A 174 -1.72 5.71 35.54
C ALA A 174 -1.27 4.51 34.69
N ASN A 175 -2.17 3.53 34.48
CA ASN A 175 -1.89 2.26 33.80
C ASN A 175 -2.88 2.05 32.65
N TYR A 176 -2.48 2.40 31.44
CA TYR A 176 -3.32 2.24 30.25
C TYR A 176 -2.57 1.61 29.08
N THR A 177 -3.33 0.89 28.25
CA THR A 177 -2.89 0.42 26.94
C THR A 177 -3.90 0.89 25.89
N LEU A 178 -3.41 1.55 24.85
CA LEU A 178 -4.18 2.00 23.69
C LEU A 178 -3.82 1.13 22.49
N ILE A 179 -4.80 0.54 21.82
CA ILE A 179 -4.63 -0.31 20.64
C ILE A 179 -5.44 0.31 19.51
N LEU A 180 -4.77 0.65 18.41
CA LEU A 180 -5.41 1.16 17.20
C LEU A 180 -5.37 0.07 16.13
N VAL A 181 -6.54 -0.47 15.84
CA VAL A 181 -6.79 -1.42 14.76
C VAL A 181 -7.36 -0.64 13.58
N THR A 182 -6.69 -0.73 12.43
CA THR A 182 -7.13 0.00 11.24
C THR A 182 -7.36 -0.90 10.05
N THR A 183 -8.22 -0.48 9.12
CA THR A 183 -8.43 -1.21 7.87
C THR A 183 -7.98 -0.38 6.67
N PRO A 184 -7.53 -1.03 5.58
CA PRO A 184 -7.08 -0.32 4.40
C PRO A 184 -8.22 0.51 3.85
N LYS A 185 -7.88 1.57 3.11
CA LYS A 185 -8.87 2.38 2.40
C LYS A 185 -9.59 1.47 1.42
N SER A 186 -10.78 1.00 1.80
CA SER A 186 -11.70 0.37 0.86
C SER A 186 -11.83 1.37 -0.28
N ALA A 187 -11.60 0.93 -1.51
CA ALA A 187 -11.92 1.74 -2.66
C ALA A 187 -13.43 1.95 -2.59
N GLN A 188 -13.87 3.05 -1.96
CA GLN A 188 -15.25 3.46 -1.88
C GLN A 188 -15.84 3.24 -3.26
N GLU A 189 -16.86 2.38 -3.31
CA GLU A 189 -17.78 2.30 -4.43
C GLU A 189 -18.35 3.70 -4.62
N THR A 190 -17.69 4.52 -5.43
CA THR A 190 -18.38 5.55 -6.18
C THR A 190 -19.19 4.75 -7.20
N VAL A 191 -20.34 4.22 -6.77
CA VAL A 191 -21.41 3.91 -7.72
C VAL A 191 -21.80 5.26 -8.28
N LEU A 192 -21.10 5.68 -9.34
CA LEU A 192 -21.56 6.76 -10.19
C LEU A 192 -22.97 6.35 -10.63
N PRO A 193 -23.99 7.19 -10.42
CA PRO A 193 -25.31 6.96 -10.97
C PRO A 193 -25.16 6.62 -12.44
N ILE A 194 -25.84 5.55 -12.88
CA ILE A 194 -25.70 4.94 -14.21
C ILE A 194 -26.04 5.94 -15.34
N ASP A 195 -26.63 7.07 -14.99
CA ASP A 195 -27.08 8.13 -15.90
C ASP A 195 -25.96 9.00 -16.50
N GLU A 196 -24.72 8.96 -15.98
CA GLU A 196 -23.59 9.75 -16.54
C GLU A 196 -22.80 9.01 -17.64
N PHE A 197 -23.11 7.75 -17.94
CA PHE A 197 -22.39 6.97 -18.96
C PHE A 197 -22.69 7.37 -20.41
N GLN A 198 -23.68 8.24 -20.66
CA GLN A 198 -24.07 8.59 -22.02
C GLN A 198 -23.26 9.73 -22.65
N ASN A 199 -22.45 10.48 -21.87
CA ASN A 199 -21.78 11.71 -22.35
C ASN A 199 -20.26 11.79 -22.07
N MET A 200 -19.52 10.67 -22.07
CA MET A 200 -18.06 10.71 -21.91
C MET A 200 -17.34 10.54 -23.26
N PRO A 201 -16.42 11.45 -23.66
CA PRO A 201 -15.60 11.28 -24.86
C PRO A 201 -14.65 10.08 -24.74
N SER A 202 -14.32 9.49 -25.89
CA SER A 202 -13.70 8.17 -26.12
C SER A 202 -12.25 7.99 -25.63
N HIS A 203 -11.98 8.27 -24.36
CA HIS A 203 -10.74 7.87 -23.67
C HIS A 203 -11.10 7.25 -22.32
N ILE A 204 -11.51 5.98 -22.36
CA ILE A 204 -11.81 5.18 -21.17
C ILE A 204 -10.50 4.57 -20.68
N GLU A 205 -9.88 5.16 -19.67
CA GLU A 205 -8.92 4.43 -18.85
C GLU A 205 -9.67 3.35 -18.07
N LEU A 206 -9.25 2.09 -18.25
CA LEU A 206 -9.84 0.94 -17.57
C LEU A 206 -9.54 0.99 -16.08
N ARG A 207 -10.43 1.61 -15.29
CA ARG A 207 -10.48 1.40 -13.85
C ARG A 207 -10.82 -0.07 -13.58
N ARG A 208 -9.85 -0.83 -13.06
CA ARG A 208 -9.98 -2.23 -12.68
C ARG A 208 -11.04 -2.38 -11.58
N GLY A 209 -12.22 -2.88 -11.94
CA GLY A 209 -13.25 -3.30 -10.98
C GLY A 209 -12.76 -4.51 -10.19
N LEU A 210 -12.59 -4.36 -8.88
CA LEU A 210 -12.22 -5.43 -7.94
C LEU A 210 -13.44 -6.00 -7.23
N THR A 211 -14.64 -5.87 -7.81
CA THR A 211 -15.78 -6.65 -7.33
C THR A 211 -15.55 -8.10 -7.74
N ALA A 212 -15.46 -8.99 -6.75
CA ALA A 212 -15.50 -10.42 -6.97
C ALA A 212 -16.89 -10.77 -7.51
N ARG A 213 -17.08 -10.61 -8.82
CA ARG A 213 -18.24 -11.10 -9.52
C ARG A 213 -18.17 -12.61 -9.40
N GLY A 214 -19.03 -13.18 -8.56
CA GLY A 214 -19.21 -14.63 -8.43
C GLY A 214 -19.72 -15.17 -9.77
N HIS A 215 -18.80 -15.39 -10.70
CA HIS A 215 -19.09 -16.10 -11.92
C HIS A 215 -19.42 -17.53 -11.52
N VAL A 216 -20.51 -18.07 -12.07
CA VAL A 216 -20.81 -19.51 -12.01
C VAL A 216 -19.64 -20.22 -12.67
N ILE A 217 -18.76 -20.77 -11.85
CA ILE A 217 -17.53 -21.44 -12.29
C ILE A 217 -17.96 -22.77 -12.93
N SER A 218 -17.78 -22.88 -14.24
CA SER A 218 -17.95 -24.14 -14.98
C SER A 218 -17.01 -25.19 -14.40
N SER A 219 -17.43 -26.46 -14.30
CA SER A 219 -16.64 -27.54 -13.67
C SER A 219 -15.30 -27.82 -14.35
N ASN A 220 -15.04 -27.22 -15.52
CA ASN A 220 -13.79 -27.33 -16.27
C ASN A 220 -12.91 -26.06 -16.19
N ALA A 221 -13.24 -25.10 -15.32
CA ALA A 221 -12.44 -23.89 -15.17
C ALA A 221 -11.18 -24.16 -14.32
N ASP A 222 -10.02 -23.80 -14.86
CA ASP A 222 -8.74 -23.87 -14.16
C ASP A 222 -8.71 -22.83 -13.02
N LEU A 223 -8.65 -23.31 -11.78
CA LEU A 223 -8.74 -22.51 -10.55
C LEU A 223 -7.38 -21.96 -10.08
N ARG A 224 -6.31 -22.20 -10.81
CA ARG A 224 -4.97 -21.74 -10.43
C ARG A 224 -4.91 -20.21 -10.40
N PRO A 225 -4.28 -19.60 -9.38
CA PRO A 225 -4.18 -18.16 -9.25
C PRO A 225 -3.55 -17.53 -10.51
N LEU A 226 -4.06 -16.38 -10.94
CA LEU A 226 -3.69 -15.71 -12.19
C LEU A 226 -2.18 -15.47 -12.35
N PHE A 227 -1.45 -15.38 -11.25
CA PHE A 227 0.00 -15.18 -11.19
C PHE A 227 0.81 -16.46 -11.40
N GLU A 228 0.21 -17.63 -11.24
CA GLU A 228 0.85 -18.91 -11.55
C GLU A 228 0.83 -19.19 -13.06
N LYS A 229 -0.13 -18.59 -13.79
CA LYS A 229 -0.24 -18.66 -15.26
C LYS A 229 0.43 -17.50 -15.99
N TYR A 230 1.01 -16.53 -15.28
CA TYR A 230 1.57 -15.34 -15.91
C TYR A 230 2.92 -15.65 -16.57
N GLN A 231 2.87 -16.03 -17.85
CA GLN A 231 4.06 -16.21 -18.67
C GLN A 231 4.43 -14.87 -19.32
N PHE A 232 5.30 -14.08 -18.67
CA PHE A 232 5.78 -12.77 -19.16
C PHE A 232 6.26 -12.83 -20.62
N PHE A 233 6.87 -13.96 -21.03
CA PHE A 233 7.29 -14.23 -22.40
C PHE A 233 6.58 -15.48 -22.91
N ASN A 234 5.38 -15.30 -23.48
CA ASN A 234 4.72 -16.37 -24.24
C ASN A 234 5.72 -16.89 -25.30
N PRO A 235 5.90 -18.21 -25.50
CA PRO A 235 6.84 -18.78 -26.48
C PRO A 235 6.73 -18.14 -27.86
N GLY A 236 5.52 -17.79 -28.30
CA GLY A 236 5.31 -17.08 -29.57
C GLY A 236 5.87 -15.65 -29.58
N LEU A 237 5.72 -14.91 -28.47
CA LEU A 237 6.23 -13.53 -28.36
C LEU A 237 7.76 -13.52 -28.26
N PHE A 238 8.34 -14.47 -27.52
CA PHE A 238 9.80 -14.62 -27.45
C PHE A 238 10.40 -14.99 -28.82
N ALA A 239 9.82 -15.98 -29.51
CA ALA A 239 10.26 -16.36 -30.84
C ALA A 239 10.09 -15.21 -31.85
N GLY A 240 8.98 -14.47 -31.78
CA GLY A 240 8.72 -13.32 -32.64
C GLY A 240 9.74 -12.19 -32.46
N ILE A 241 10.10 -11.85 -31.22
CA ILE A 241 11.14 -10.85 -30.94
C ILE A 241 12.49 -11.32 -31.49
N MET A 242 12.87 -12.58 -31.30
CA MET A 242 14.13 -13.12 -31.80
C MET A 242 14.22 -13.08 -33.33
N ILE A 243 13.14 -13.47 -34.02
CA ILE A 243 13.08 -13.43 -35.49
C ILE A 243 13.12 -11.98 -35.99
N SER A 244 12.42 -11.07 -35.32
CA SER A 244 12.42 -9.63 -35.67
C SER A 244 13.82 -9.02 -35.57
N ILE A 245 14.59 -9.36 -34.54
CA ILE A 245 15.98 -8.90 -34.39
C ILE A 245 16.86 -9.39 -35.54
N ILE A 246 16.72 -10.66 -35.95
CA ILE A 246 17.49 -11.23 -37.07
C ILE A 246 17.14 -10.53 -38.39
N LEU A 247 15.85 -10.33 -38.67
CA LEU A 247 15.39 -9.64 -39.88
C LEU A 247 15.88 -8.18 -39.93
N LEU A 248 15.81 -7.46 -38.81
CA LEU A 248 16.30 -6.09 -38.71
C LEU A 248 17.83 -5.99 -38.89
N SER A 249 18.58 -7.00 -38.44
CA SER A 249 20.02 -7.07 -38.67
C SER A 249 20.36 -7.18 -40.16
N ILE A 250 19.70 -8.10 -40.86
CA ILE A 250 19.89 -8.29 -42.31
C ILE A 250 19.45 -7.05 -43.08
N LEU A 251 18.30 -6.48 -42.73
CA LEU A 251 17.79 -5.24 -43.32
C LEU A 251 18.77 -4.07 -43.13
N SER A 252 19.36 -3.93 -41.94
CA SER A 252 20.34 -2.88 -41.64
C SER A 252 21.58 -2.99 -42.54
N ILE A 253 22.06 -4.22 -42.79
CA ILE A 253 23.18 -4.47 -43.70
C ILE A 253 22.78 -4.12 -45.15
N GLY A 254 21.57 -4.49 -45.57
CA GLY A 254 21.04 -4.15 -46.90
C GLY A 254 20.95 -2.63 -47.13
N ILE A 255 20.43 -1.88 -46.15
CA ILE A 255 20.36 -0.42 -46.22
C ILE A 255 21.75 0.21 -46.32
N ARG A 256 22.73 -0.31 -45.56
CA ARG A 256 24.13 0.16 -45.62
C ARG A 256 24.74 -0.08 -47.00
N ALA A 257 24.47 -1.24 -47.61
CA ALA A 257 24.97 -1.56 -48.95
C ALA A 257 24.38 -0.63 -50.03
N ILE A 258 23.07 -0.37 -49.98
CA ILE A 258 22.40 0.55 -50.91
C ILE A 258 22.90 1.98 -50.72
N SER A 259 23.07 2.41 -49.46
CA SER A 259 23.58 3.75 -49.16
C SER A 259 25.04 3.96 -49.57
N SER A 260 25.79 2.88 -49.82
CA SER A 260 27.20 2.93 -50.25
C SER A 260 27.35 3.03 -51.77
N LEU A 261 26.24 2.99 -52.53
CA LEU A 261 26.30 3.15 -53.98
C LEU A 261 26.56 4.62 -54.32
N GLU A 262 27.81 4.93 -54.54
CA GLU A 262 28.22 6.19 -55.16
C GLU A 262 28.23 6.03 -56.68
N VAL A 263 27.60 6.97 -57.37
CA VAL A 263 27.67 7.04 -58.83
C VAL A 263 28.94 7.81 -59.19
N SER A 264 29.85 7.18 -59.94
CA SER A 264 31.08 7.86 -60.39
C SER A 264 30.77 8.82 -61.52
N TYR A 265 30.37 10.05 -61.16
CA TYR A 265 30.07 11.12 -62.12
C TYR A 265 31.28 11.52 -62.97
N SER A 266 32.50 11.21 -62.53
CA SER A 266 33.75 11.42 -63.28
C SER A 266 33.83 10.64 -64.59
N ALA A 267 33.13 9.51 -64.72
CA ALA A 267 33.10 8.74 -65.96
C ALA A 267 32.20 9.37 -67.04
N PHE A 268 31.35 10.33 -66.65
CA PHE A 268 30.51 11.11 -67.55
C PHE A 268 31.07 12.51 -67.83
N GLU A 269 32.19 12.89 -67.19
CA GLU A 269 32.91 14.10 -67.53
C GLU A 269 33.79 13.83 -68.77
N LYS A 270 33.62 14.66 -69.80
CA LYS A 270 34.40 14.56 -71.03
C LYS A 270 35.83 15.07 -70.75
N GLU A 271 36.79 14.16 -70.72
CA GLU A 271 38.24 14.44 -70.68
C GLU A 271 38.61 15.55 -71.68
N MET A 272 38.89 16.76 -71.18
CA MET A 272 39.46 17.85 -71.97
C MET A 272 40.99 17.81 -71.78
N GLY A 273 41.65 16.90 -72.48
CA GLY A 273 43.12 16.80 -72.51
C GLY A 273 43.79 18.06 -73.09
N PRO A 274 45.05 18.35 -72.72
CA PRO A 274 45.69 19.64 -72.99
C PRO A 274 46.22 19.73 -74.42
N GLU A 275 45.37 20.13 -75.36
CA GLU A 275 45.80 20.74 -76.64
C GLU A 275 45.51 22.25 -76.63
N LYS A 276 46.00 22.98 -75.62
CA LYS A 276 46.17 24.44 -75.69
C LYS A 276 47.36 24.89 -74.83
N GLN A 277 48.58 24.54 -75.24
CA GLN A 277 49.79 25.28 -74.88
C GLN A 277 50.94 24.92 -75.84
N LYS A 278 50.82 25.41 -77.08
CA LYS A 278 51.97 25.69 -77.94
C LYS A 278 51.69 27.02 -78.62
N ILE A 279 52.09 28.12 -77.99
CA ILE A 279 52.56 29.31 -78.68
C ILE A 279 53.72 29.90 -77.86
N GLN A 280 54.82 30.02 -78.59
CA GLN A 280 56.09 30.72 -78.40
C GLN A 280 56.12 31.92 -77.44
#